data_AF-A0A2G9WN05-F1
#
_entry.id   AF-A0A2G9WN05-F1
#
_cell.length_a   1.000
_cell.length_b   1.000
_cell.length_c   1.000
_cell.angle_alpha   90.00
_cell.angle_beta   90.00
_cell.angle_gamma   90.00
#
_symmetry.space_group_name_H-M   'P 1'
#
loop_
_entity.id
_entity.type
_entity.pdbx_description
1 polymer ?
#
loop_
_entity_poly.entity_id
_entity_poly.type
_entity_poly.pdbx_seq_one_letter_code
_entity_poly.pdbx_strand_id
1 'polypeptide(L)'
;AARRDEGDAFAAARDKAAALREQLVLQPQRFAEFAQSLSDCPSAKVGGALGQIAPGETTPEFETALDTLSPEELSAPVETRYGVHLIRLDRKIDGEQLPFEAVKERIADYLAERVERRASAQYISQLIGRAHIDGFDLTGSTQPLVQ
;
A
#
# COMPACT_ATOMS: atom_id res chain seq x y z
N ALA A 1 -3.40 -17.01 6.94
CA ALA A 1 -3.84 -15.93 7.82
C ALA A 1 -5.36 -15.85 7.77
N ALA A 2 -6.01 -15.81 8.94
CA ALA A 2 -7.47 -15.68 9.04
C ALA A 2 -7.87 -14.27 8.60
N ARG A 3 -8.84 -14.18 7.70
CA ARG A 3 -9.34 -12.88 7.23
C ARG A 3 -10.40 -12.34 8.18
N ARG A 4 -10.67 -11.04 8.12
CA ARG A 4 -11.58 -10.34 9.04
C ARG A 4 -13.03 -10.83 8.96
N ASP A 5 -13.43 -11.39 7.83
CA ASP A 5 -14.72 -12.06 7.58
C ASP A 5 -14.84 -13.44 8.28
N GLU A 6 -13.73 -14.04 8.68
CA GLU A 6 -13.67 -15.32 9.41
C GLU A 6 -13.68 -15.08 10.94
N GLY A 7 -14.70 -14.37 11.43
CA GLY A 7 -14.80 -13.78 12.78
C GLY A 7 -14.06 -14.49 13.93
N ASP A 8 -14.40 -15.74 14.24
CA ASP A 8 -13.77 -16.49 15.36
C ASP A 8 -12.29 -16.80 15.11
N ALA A 9 -11.93 -17.15 13.86
CA ALA A 9 -10.55 -17.40 13.48
C ALA A 9 -9.72 -16.12 13.48
N PHE A 10 -10.32 -14.99 13.11
CA PHE A 10 -9.68 -13.67 13.18
C PHE A 10 -9.40 -13.24 14.62
N ALA A 11 -10.38 -13.40 15.52
CA ALA A 11 -10.19 -13.12 16.95
C ALA A 11 -9.08 -13.98 17.55
N ALA A 12 -9.06 -15.29 17.26
CA ALA A 12 -8.01 -16.19 17.71
C ALA A 12 -6.63 -15.80 17.15
N ALA A 13 -6.55 -15.38 15.88
CA ALA A 13 -5.30 -14.91 15.28
C ALA A 13 -4.79 -13.63 15.96
N ARG A 14 -5.70 -12.72 16.31
CA ARG A 14 -5.37 -11.48 17.03
C ARG A 14 -4.84 -11.76 18.43
N ASP A 15 -5.50 -12.64 19.18
CA ASP A 15 -5.09 -12.99 20.55
C ASP A 15 -3.76 -13.75 20.53
N LYS A 16 -3.54 -14.61 19.53
CA LYS A 16 -2.24 -15.26 19.29
C LYS A 16 -1.14 -14.24 18.99
N ALA A 17 -1.41 -13.25 18.14
CA ALA A 17 -0.46 -12.18 17.84
C ALA A 17 -0.14 -11.34 19.09
N ALA A 18 -1.12 -11.02 19.92
CA ALA A 18 -0.90 -10.33 21.19
C ALA A 18 0.01 -11.14 22.13
N ALA A 19 -0.24 -12.45 22.29
CA ALA A 19 0.60 -13.32 23.12
C ALA A 19 2.04 -13.45 22.58
N LEU A 20 2.22 -13.50 21.26
CA LEU A 20 3.55 -13.51 20.64
C LEU A 20 4.28 -12.18 20.83
N ARG A 21 3.57 -11.06 20.77
CA ARG A 21 4.15 -9.74 21.03
C ARG A 21 4.76 -9.67 22.42
N GLU A 22 4.05 -10.12 23.46
CA GLU A 22 4.58 -10.14 24.84
C GLU A 22 5.89 -10.93 24.95
N GLN A 23 5.99 -12.07 24.25
CA GLN A 23 7.23 -12.85 24.20
C GLN A 23 8.35 -12.12 23.45
N LEU A 24 8.01 -11.46 22.34
CA LEU A 24 8.95 -10.73 21.49
C LEU A 24 9.46 -9.44 22.12
N VAL A 25 8.67 -8.78 22.97
CA VAL A 25 9.13 -7.63 23.76
C VAL A 25 10.25 -8.04 24.72
N LEU A 26 10.16 -9.24 25.30
CA LEU A 26 11.20 -9.80 26.18
C LEU A 26 12.39 -10.39 25.41
N GLN A 27 12.15 -10.91 24.20
CA GLN A 27 13.14 -11.63 23.39
C GLN A 27 13.06 -11.23 21.91
N PRO A 28 13.40 -9.97 21.55
CA PRO A 28 13.26 -9.46 20.18
C PRO A 28 14.11 -10.22 19.14
N GLN A 29 15.20 -10.85 19.58
CA GLN A 29 16.07 -11.68 18.73
C GLN A 29 15.35 -12.91 18.14
N ARG A 30 14.24 -13.35 18.74
CA ARG A 30 13.46 -14.52 18.28
C ARG A 30 12.45 -14.19 17.19
N PHE A 31 12.39 -12.94 16.74
CA PHE A 31 11.47 -12.52 15.67
C PHE A 31 11.62 -13.37 14.42
N ALA A 32 12.84 -13.61 13.96
CA ALA A 32 13.09 -14.41 12.76
C ALA A 32 12.63 -15.87 12.93
N GLU A 33 12.80 -16.45 14.11
CA GLU A 33 12.36 -17.82 14.44
C GLU A 33 10.83 -17.92 14.44
N PHE A 34 10.15 -16.96 15.08
CA PHE A 34 8.68 -16.92 15.08
C PHE A 34 8.12 -16.60 13.70
N ALA A 35 8.77 -15.73 12.93
CA ALA A 35 8.37 -15.48 11.56
C ALA A 35 8.48 -16.75 10.70
N GLN A 36 9.56 -17.52 10.81
CA GLN A 36 9.73 -18.77 10.07
C GLN A 36 8.68 -19.83 10.43
N SER A 37 8.31 -19.92 11.71
CA SER A 37 7.43 -20.97 12.21
C SER A 37 5.94 -20.64 12.18
N LEU A 38 5.57 -19.36 12.27
CA LEU A 38 4.20 -18.92 12.50
C LEU A 38 3.66 -17.94 11.45
N SER A 39 4.51 -17.36 10.59
CA SER A 39 4.06 -16.41 9.57
C SER A 39 3.49 -17.13 8.35
N ASP A 40 2.33 -16.66 7.89
CA ASP A 40 1.71 -17.11 6.65
C ASP A 40 2.23 -16.35 5.40
N CYS A 41 3.14 -15.40 5.58
CA CYS A 41 3.71 -14.62 4.49
C CYS A 41 4.86 -15.38 3.82
N PRO A 42 5.06 -15.26 2.48
CA PRO A 42 6.22 -15.84 1.80
C PRO A 42 7.57 -15.41 2.41
N SER A 43 7.64 -14.24 3.05
CA SER A 43 8.83 -13.75 3.76
C SER A 43 9.21 -14.59 4.98
N ALA A 44 8.35 -15.49 5.46
CA ALA A 44 8.66 -16.45 6.52
C ALA A 44 9.98 -17.18 6.26
N LYS A 45 10.24 -17.57 5.00
CA LYS A 45 11.47 -18.29 4.58
C LYS A 45 12.76 -17.52 4.82
N VAL A 46 12.68 -16.19 4.91
CA VAL A 46 13.80 -15.29 5.17
C VAL A 46 13.65 -14.58 6.53
N GLY A 47 12.99 -15.24 7.50
CA GLY A 47 12.83 -14.69 8.85
C GLY A 47 11.88 -13.50 8.92
N GLY A 48 10.95 -13.36 7.97
CA GLY A 48 10.01 -12.24 7.90
C GLY A 48 10.59 -10.97 7.29
N ALA A 49 11.83 -10.98 6.79
CA ALA A 49 12.46 -9.82 6.19
C ALA A 49 11.73 -9.39 4.90
N LEU A 50 11.31 -8.13 4.85
CA LEU A 50 10.66 -7.52 3.68
C LEU A 50 11.62 -6.65 2.84
N GLY A 51 12.85 -6.42 3.33
CA GLY A 51 13.80 -5.53 2.67
C GLY A 51 13.46 -4.05 2.89
N GLN A 52 13.86 -3.22 1.92
CA GLN A 52 13.52 -1.80 1.93
C GLN A 52 12.14 -1.61 1.30
N ILE A 53 11.25 -0.96 2.06
CA ILE A 53 9.89 -0.61 1.64
C ILE A 53 9.83 0.90 1.44
N ALA A 54 9.25 1.34 0.34
CA ALA A 54 8.91 2.72 0.07
C ALA A 54 7.42 3.01 0.34
N PRO A 55 7.05 4.28 0.58
CA PRO A 55 5.64 4.66 0.72
C PRO A 55 4.80 4.21 -0.48
N GLY A 56 3.61 3.68 -0.21
CA GLY A 56 2.69 3.14 -1.23
C GLY A 56 2.98 1.71 -1.71
N GLU A 57 4.02 1.03 -1.20
CA GLU A 57 4.30 -0.38 -1.53
C GLU A 57 3.57 -1.38 -0.61
N THR A 58 2.92 -0.89 0.46
CA THR A 58 2.19 -1.72 1.45
C THR A 58 0.72 -1.31 1.58
N THR A 59 -0.05 -2.02 2.42
CA THR A 59 -1.44 -1.62 2.67
C THR A 59 -1.49 -0.39 3.58
N PRO A 60 -2.54 0.45 3.48
CA PRO A 60 -2.64 1.66 4.30
C PRO A 60 -2.55 1.40 5.81
N GLU A 61 -3.08 0.26 6.29
CA GLU A 61 -3.02 -0.14 7.69
C GLU A 61 -1.59 -0.52 8.14
N PHE A 62 -0.82 -1.14 7.23
CA PHE A 62 0.58 -1.48 7.47
C PHE A 62 1.45 -0.23 7.48
N GLU A 63 1.22 0.67 6.52
CA GLU A 63 1.95 1.94 6.40
C GLU A 63 1.70 2.84 7.62
N THR A 64 0.44 2.97 8.05
CA THR A 64 0.09 3.70 9.29
C THR A 64 0.83 3.13 10.51
N ALA A 65 0.94 1.81 10.62
CA ALA A 65 1.69 1.19 11.70
C ALA A 65 3.19 1.52 11.60
N LEU A 66 3.80 1.40 10.43
CA LEU A 66 5.21 1.76 10.21
C LEU A 66 5.51 3.23 10.56
N ASP A 67 4.59 4.14 10.24
CA ASP A 67 4.76 5.57 10.52
C ASP A 67 4.85 5.87 12.01
N THR A 68 4.11 5.11 12.83
CA THR A 68 4.11 5.26 14.29
C THR A 68 5.28 4.60 15.00
N LEU A 69 6.00 3.70 14.33
CA LEU A 69 7.10 2.94 14.93
C LEU A 69 8.42 3.71 14.91
N SER A 70 9.16 3.55 16.00
CA SER A 70 10.58 3.90 16.10
C SER A 70 11.45 2.76 15.55
N PRO A 71 12.69 3.04 15.13
CA PRO A 71 13.66 1.97 14.83
C PRO A 71 13.81 1.00 16.01
N GLU A 72 13.95 -0.28 15.68
CA GLU A 72 13.97 -1.46 16.56
C GLU A 72 12.67 -1.73 17.34
N GLU A 73 11.62 -0.93 17.12
CA GLU A 73 10.33 -1.09 17.81
C GLU A 73 9.46 -2.18 17.18
N LEU A 74 8.68 -2.86 18.03
CA LEU A 74 7.68 -3.86 17.65
C LEU A 74 6.27 -3.29 17.81
N SER A 75 5.47 -3.43 16.76
CA SER A 75 4.09 -2.95 16.70
C SER A 75 3.14 -3.69 17.64
N ALA A 76 2.00 -3.05 17.91
CA ALA A 76 0.79 -3.77 18.27
C ALA A 76 0.33 -4.67 17.12
N PRO A 77 -0.52 -5.69 17.36
CA PRO A 77 -1.13 -6.47 16.28
C PRO A 77 -1.85 -5.55 15.28
N VAL A 78 -1.37 -5.53 14.04
CA VAL A 78 -1.91 -4.72 12.94
C VAL A 78 -2.89 -5.56 12.16
N GLU A 79 -4.13 -5.11 12.12
CA GLU A 79 -5.19 -5.75 11.35
C GLU A 79 -5.18 -5.20 9.92
N THR A 80 -5.01 -6.07 8.93
CA THR A 80 -5.09 -5.74 7.50
C THR A 80 -6.15 -6.61 6.83
N ARG A 81 -6.47 -6.30 5.56
CA ARG A 81 -7.33 -7.17 4.73
C ARG A 81 -6.80 -8.60 4.55
N TYR A 82 -5.52 -8.84 4.84
CA TYR A 82 -4.87 -10.14 4.71
C TYR A 82 -4.82 -10.92 6.04
N GLY A 83 -5.18 -10.31 7.16
CA GLY A 83 -5.18 -10.91 8.49
C GLY A 83 -4.49 -10.03 9.51
N VAL A 84 -3.83 -10.65 10.50
CA VAL A 84 -3.16 -9.94 11.60
C VAL A 84 -1.65 -10.06 11.46
N HIS A 85 -0.95 -8.94 11.63
CA HIS A 85 0.49 -8.83 11.46
C HIS A 85 1.17 -8.25 12.70
N LEU A 86 2.35 -8.75 13.04
CA LEU A 86 3.29 -8.09 13.94
C LEU A 86 4.43 -7.53 13.10
N ILE A 87 4.73 -6.24 13.27
CA ILE A 87 5.70 -5.52 12.46
C ILE A 87 6.83 -5.07 13.37
N ARG A 88 8.07 -5.36 13.01
CA ARG A 88 9.25 -4.79 13.64
C ARG A 88 9.95 -3.88 12.63
N LEU A 89 10.21 -2.64 13.01
CA LEU A 89 10.91 -1.70 12.16
C LEU A 89 12.41 -1.75 12.45
N ASP A 90 13.21 -2.40 11.62
CA ASP A 90 14.65 -2.48 11.89
C ASP A 90 15.36 -1.12 11.67
N ARG A 91 14.97 -0.38 10.64
CA ARG A 91 15.56 0.93 10.31
C ARG A 91 14.55 1.82 9.61
N LYS A 92 14.55 3.11 9.97
CA LYS A 92 13.85 4.18 9.24
C LYS A 92 14.89 5.06 8.54
N ILE A 93 14.66 5.37 7.28
CA ILE A 93 15.44 6.35 6.51
C ILE A 93 14.46 7.44 6.13
N ASP A 94 14.66 8.64 6.66
CA ASP A 94 13.78 9.75 6.35
C ASP A 94 13.93 10.16 4.89
N GLY A 95 12.80 10.44 4.25
CA GLY A 95 12.78 10.96 2.90
C GLY A 95 13.29 12.40 2.89
N GLU A 96 14.18 12.70 1.96
CA GLU A 96 14.63 14.07 1.72
C GLU A 96 13.85 14.69 0.57
N GLN A 97 13.48 15.96 0.71
CA GLN A 97 12.89 16.70 -0.39
C GLN A 97 13.97 16.94 -1.46
N LEU A 98 13.80 16.29 -2.61
CA LEU A 98 14.70 16.49 -3.74
C LEU A 98 14.57 17.92 -4.30
N PRO A 99 15.68 18.56 -4.70
CA PRO A 99 15.63 19.87 -5.33
C PRO A 99 14.85 19.79 -6.64
N PHE A 100 14.13 20.86 -6.98
CA PHE A 100 13.26 20.92 -8.16
C PHE A 100 13.98 20.46 -9.43
N GLU A 101 15.22 20.92 -9.66
CA GLU A 101 16.01 20.54 -10.84
C GLU A 101 16.23 19.03 -10.97
N ALA A 102 16.36 18.29 -9.87
CA ALA A 102 16.55 16.84 -9.90
C ALA A 102 15.27 16.07 -10.26
N VAL A 103 14.09 16.67 -10.08
CA VAL A 103 12.79 16.04 -10.33
C VAL A 103 11.98 16.70 -11.44
N LYS A 104 12.52 17.76 -12.06
CA LYS A 104 11.85 18.59 -13.05
C LYS A 104 11.30 17.77 -14.23
N GLU A 105 12.14 16.93 -14.84
CA GLU A 105 11.73 16.10 -15.98
C GLU A 105 10.62 15.12 -15.59
N ARG A 106 10.76 14.45 -14.43
CA ARG A 106 9.72 13.54 -13.92
C ARG A 106 8.39 14.25 -13.66
N ILE A 107 8.43 15.48 -13.16
CA ILE A 107 7.22 16.31 -12.97
C ILE A 107 6.62 16.69 -14.32
N ALA A 108 7.46 17.11 -15.29
CA ALA A 108 7.02 17.48 -16.62
C ALA A 108 6.33 16.31 -17.33
N ASP A 109 6.93 15.12 -17.31
CA ASP A 109 6.36 13.89 -17.88
C ASP A 109 5.00 13.55 -17.27
N TYR A 110 4.91 13.57 -15.94
CA TYR A 110 3.66 13.32 -15.23
C TYR A 110 2.55 14.32 -15.62
N LEU A 111 2.89 15.61 -15.71
CA LEU A 111 1.94 16.65 -16.10
C LEU A 111 1.52 16.51 -17.57
N ALA A 112 2.46 16.22 -18.47
CA ALA A 112 2.21 16.01 -19.88
C ALA A 112 1.24 14.84 -20.10
N GLU A 113 1.52 13.69 -19.48
CA GLU A 113 0.66 12.50 -19.56
C GLU A 113 -0.74 12.77 -18.98
N ARG A 114 -0.82 13.53 -17.88
CA ARG A 114 -2.11 13.92 -17.28
C ARG A 114 -2.92 14.82 -18.21
N VAL A 115 -2.28 15.81 -18.86
CA VAL A 115 -2.94 16.69 -19.82
C VAL A 115 -3.38 15.91 -21.06
N GLU A 116 -2.52 15.05 -21.60
CA GLU A 116 -2.82 14.24 -22.78
C GLU A 116 -4.00 13.29 -22.55
N ARG A 117 -4.03 12.58 -21.42
CA ARG A 117 -5.16 11.73 -21.04
C ARG A 117 -6.47 12.51 -20.97
N ARG A 118 -6.45 13.69 -20.35
CA ARG A 118 -7.64 14.56 -20.24
C ARG A 118 -8.10 15.05 -21.61
N ALA A 119 -7.16 15.55 -22.43
CA ALA A 119 -7.46 16.05 -23.77
C ALA A 119 -8.02 14.94 -24.67
N SER A 120 -7.45 13.74 -24.60
CA SER A 120 -7.91 12.58 -25.36
C SER A 120 -9.32 12.15 -24.95
N ALA A 121 -9.59 12.03 -23.64
CA ALA A 121 -10.92 11.69 -23.14
C ALA A 121 -11.97 12.73 -23.58
N GLN A 122 -11.63 14.01 -23.51
CA GLN A 122 -12.52 15.08 -23.96
C GLN A 122 -12.74 15.06 -25.47
N TYR A 123 -11.69 14.84 -26.25
CA TYR A 123 -11.77 14.72 -27.70
C TYR A 123 -12.68 13.56 -28.12
N ILE A 124 -12.52 12.39 -27.49
CA ILE A 124 -13.40 11.23 -27.71
C ILE A 124 -14.85 11.56 -27.34
N SER A 125 -15.08 12.21 -26.19
CA SER A 125 -16.42 12.63 -25.77
C SER A 125 -17.09 13.58 -26.78
N GLN A 126 -16.31 14.47 -27.42
CA GLN A 126 -16.79 15.33 -28.50
C GLN A 126 -17.10 14.58 -29.79
N LEU A 127 -16.25 13.62 -30.17
CA LEU A 127 -16.52 12.78 -31.34
C LEU A 127 -17.82 11.98 -31.15
N ILE A 128 -18.01 11.39 -29.97
CA ILE A 128 -19.26 10.68 -29.61
C ILE A 128 -20.45 11.64 -29.70
N GLY A 129 -20.37 12.83 -29.10
CA GLY A 129 -21.46 13.81 -29.14
C GLY A 129 -21.81 14.34 -30.53
N ARG A 130 -20.92 14.20 -31.51
CA ARG A 130 -21.13 14.63 -32.91
C ARG A 130 -21.49 13.48 -33.86
N ALA A 131 -21.32 12.23 -33.43
CA ALA A 131 -21.60 11.06 -34.24
C ALA A 131 -23.01 10.53 -33.99
N HIS A 132 -23.59 9.90 -35.01
CA HIS A 132 -24.75 9.03 -34.83
C HIS A 132 -24.25 7.62 -34.52
N ILE A 133 -24.61 7.09 -33.34
CA ILE A 133 -24.13 5.78 -32.85
C ILE A 133 -25.36 4.94 -32.49
N ASP A 134 -25.49 3.79 -33.12
CA ASP A 134 -26.56 2.82 -32.87
C ASP A 134 -26.04 1.61 -32.10
N GLY A 135 -26.88 1.06 -31.22
CA GLY A 135 -26.62 -0.20 -30.51
C GLY A 135 -25.68 -0.11 -29.29
N PHE A 136 -25.17 1.08 -28.96
CA PHE A 136 -24.32 1.33 -27.79
C PHE A 136 -24.70 2.63 -27.10
N ASP A 137 -24.67 2.64 -25.76
CA ASP A 137 -24.86 3.86 -24.97
C ASP A 137 -23.49 4.41 -24.55
N LEU A 138 -23.13 5.55 -25.11
CA LEU A 138 -21.87 6.24 -24.86
C LEU A 138 -22.15 7.70 -24.48
N THR A 139 -21.61 8.16 -23.36
CA THR A 139 -21.80 9.53 -22.86
C THR A 139 -20.89 10.52 -23.59
N GLY A 140 -21.46 11.22 -24.58
CA GLY A 140 -20.81 12.31 -25.32
C GLY A 140 -20.98 13.70 -24.68
N SER A 141 -20.15 14.66 -25.11
CA SER A 141 -20.25 16.08 -24.72
C SER A 141 -20.10 16.98 -25.94
N THR A 142 -20.91 18.03 -26.05
CA THR A 142 -20.83 19.03 -27.13
C THR A 142 -20.02 20.27 -26.75
N GLN A 143 -19.51 20.35 -25.51
CA GLN A 143 -18.73 21.50 -25.05
C GLN A 143 -17.29 21.49 -25.61
N PRO A 144 -16.73 22.66 -26.00
CA PRO A 144 -15.38 22.75 -26.55
C PRO A 144 -14.28 22.38 -25.54
N LEU A 145 -13.08 22.06 -26.05
CA LEU A 145 -11.90 21.79 -25.22
C LEU A 145 -11.53 23.05 -24.43
N VAL A 146 -11.64 22.97 -23.10
CA VAL A 146 -11.19 24.04 -22.19
C VAL A 146 -9.90 23.50 -21.57
N GLN A 147 -8.78 24.12 -21.94
CA GLN A 147 -7.43 23.81 -21.45
C GLN A 147 -7.31 24.09 -19.95
#